data_AF-A0A252DUJ4-F1
#
_entry.id   AF-A0A252DUJ4-F1
#
_cell.length_a   1.000
_cell.length_b   1.000
_cell.length_c   1.000
_cell.angle_alpha   90.00
_cell.angle_beta   90.00
_cell.angle_gamma   90.00
#
_symmetry.space_group_name_H-M   'P 1'
#
loop_
_entity.id
_entity.type
_entity.pdbx_description
1 polymer ?
#
loop_
_entity_poly.entity_id
_entity_poly.type
_entity_poly.pdbx_seq_one_letter_code
_entity_poly.pdbx_strand_id
1 'polypeptide(L)'
;MQAIRQGDVILQPVQQVEGEKIPHLTLAEGEVTGHKHRITEGKAELYSNNGTLYLRVFSETALLAHEEHRAIAIPQGHWMVKIQREYEPEGWRYVAD
;
A
#
# COMPACT_ATOMS: atom_id res chain seq x y z
N MET A 1 -16.43 -3.69 -2.40
CA MET A 1 -15.04 -4.00 -2.83
C MET A 1 -14.43 -4.97 -1.84
N GLN A 2 -13.53 -5.83 -2.28
CA GLN A 2 -12.78 -6.74 -1.40
C GLN A 2 -11.40 -6.13 -1.10
N ALA A 3 -10.76 -6.57 -0.01
CA ALA A 3 -9.40 -6.14 0.30
C ALA A 3 -8.43 -6.69 -0.77
N ILE A 4 -7.39 -5.90 -1.08
CA ILE A 4 -6.34 -6.27 -2.03
C ILE A 4 -5.04 -6.42 -1.24
N ARG A 5 -4.24 -7.44 -1.55
CA ARG A 5 -2.96 -7.70 -0.88
C ARG A 5 -1.83 -7.79 -1.92
N GLN A 6 -0.69 -7.19 -1.58
CA GLN A 6 0.58 -7.36 -2.29
C GLN A 6 1.69 -7.38 -1.23
N GLY A 7 2.34 -8.54 -1.04
CA GLY A 7 3.32 -8.71 0.04
C GLY A 7 2.74 -8.37 1.42
N ASP A 8 3.43 -7.50 2.15
CA ASP A 8 3.01 -6.94 3.45
C ASP A 8 1.94 -5.85 3.34
N VAL A 9 1.67 -5.31 2.14
CA VAL A 9 0.67 -4.25 1.97
C VAL A 9 -0.73 -4.83 1.75
N ILE A 10 -1.66 -4.44 2.62
CA ILE A 10 -3.09 -4.71 2.50
C ILE A 10 -3.82 -3.38 2.27
N LEU A 11 -4.60 -3.30 1.20
CA LEU A 11 -5.52 -2.22 0.91
C LEU A 11 -6.93 -2.63 1.30
N GLN A 12 -7.46 -2.01 2.36
CA GLN A 12 -8.84 -2.19 2.79
C GLN A 12 -9.74 -1.09 2.21
N PRO A 13 -10.86 -1.43 1.54
CA PRO A 13 -11.78 -0.42 1.05
C PRO A 13 -12.43 0.32 2.22
N VAL A 14 -12.52 1.65 2.10
CA VAL A 14 -13.14 2.54 3.09
C VAL A 14 -14.08 3.53 2.39
N GLN A 15 -14.96 4.19 3.16
CA GLN A 15 -15.90 5.16 2.58
C GLN A 15 -15.22 6.47 2.17
N GLN A 16 -14.19 6.89 2.91
CA GLN A 16 -13.46 8.13 2.67
C GLN A 16 -11.99 7.99 3.10
N VAL A 17 -11.14 8.84 2.53
CA VAL A 17 -9.76 9.03 3.01
C VAL A 17 -9.72 10.07 4.13
N GLU A 18 -8.74 9.98 5.01
CA GLU A 18 -8.59 10.85 6.16
C GLU A 18 -7.18 11.43 6.23
N GLY A 19 -7.05 12.60 6.86
CA GLY A 19 -5.77 13.26 7.10
C GLY A 19 -5.29 14.17 5.98
N GLU A 20 -3.99 14.43 5.96
CA GLU A 20 -3.37 15.42 5.07
C GLU A 20 -2.74 14.73 3.86
N LYS A 21 -2.86 15.36 2.70
CA LYS A 21 -2.24 14.87 1.46
C LYS A 21 -0.72 14.93 1.59
N ILE A 22 -0.04 13.84 1.23
CA ILE A 22 1.42 13.76 1.21
C ILE A 22 1.97 13.75 -0.23
N PRO A 23 3.16 14.32 -0.48
CA PRO A 23 3.66 14.56 -1.84
C PRO A 23 4.37 13.32 -2.44
N HIS A 24 3.88 12.12 -2.17
CA HIS A 24 4.37 10.87 -2.78
C HIS A 24 3.27 9.82 -2.90
N LEU A 25 3.57 8.71 -3.56
CA LEU A 25 2.66 7.59 -3.78
C LEU A 25 3.24 6.25 -3.32
N THR A 26 4.26 6.28 -2.45
CA THR A 26 4.79 5.12 -1.75
C THR A 26 3.90 4.75 -0.58
N LEU A 27 3.36 3.54 -0.56
CA LEU A 27 2.48 3.02 0.50
C LEU A 27 3.25 2.29 1.61
N ALA A 28 4.39 1.69 1.27
CA ALA A 28 5.30 1.05 2.20
C ALA A 28 6.72 1.06 1.64
N GLU A 29 7.70 1.12 2.53
CA GLU A 29 9.09 0.85 2.23
C GLU A 29 9.36 -0.58 2.70
N GLY A 30 9.81 -1.45 1.79
CA GLY A 30 10.07 -2.86 2.08
C GLY A 30 11.15 -3.04 3.14
N GLU A 31 11.07 -4.13 3.91
CA GLU A 31 11.75 -4.27 5.21
C GLU A 31 13.30 -4.27 5.15
N VAL A 32 13.95 -4.60 4.03
CA VAL A 32 15.39 -4.92 4.03
C VAL A 32 16.21 -4.29 2.88
N THR A 33 15.64 -4.03 1.71
CA THR A 33 16.44 -3.82 0.48
C THR A 33 16.21 -2.47 -0.23
N GLY A 34 15.38 -1.59 0.33
CA GLY A 34 15.03 -0.32 -0.32
C GLY A 34 13.95 -0.43 -1.39
N HIS A 35 13.34 -1.61 -1.56
CA HIS A 35 12.17 -1.80 -2.40
C HIS A 35 10.96 -1.06 -1.84
N LYS A 36 10.00 -0.70 -2.71
CA LYS A 36 8.87 0.16 -2.33
C LYS A 36 7.58 -0.32 -2.95
N HIS A 37 6.55 -0.46 -2.14
CA HIS A 37 5.19 -0.58 -2.65
C HIS A 37 4.73 0.81 -3.07
N ARG A 38 4.55 1.03 -4.38
CA ARG A 38 4.28 2.36 -4.92
C ARG A 38 3.23 2.32 -6.03
N ILE A 39 2.38 3.35 -6.09
CA ILE A 39 1.58 3.58 -7.29
C ILE A 39 2.47 4.17 -8.39
N THR A 40 2.60 3.44 -9.51
CA THR A 40 3.43 3.83 -10.66
C THR A 40 2.62 4.37 -11.83
N GLU A 41 1.35 3.98 -11.94
CA GLU A 41 0.45 4.41 -13.02
C GLU A 41 -0.96 4.74 -12.51
N GLY A 42 -1.68 5.56 -13.28
CA GLY A 42 -3.01 6.05 -12.91
C GLY A 42 -2.97 7.34 -12.10
N LYS A 43 -4.16 7.89 -11.83
CA LYS A 43 -4.33 9.11 -11.05
C LYS A 43 -4.73 8.75 -9.63
N ALA A 44 -3.84 8.97 -8.67
CA ALA A 44 -4.08 8.71 -7.27
C ALA A 44 -3.45 9.78 -6.36
N GLU A 45 -3.94 9.86 -5.13
CA GLU A 45 -3.39 10.67 -4.05
C GLU A 45 -3.24 9.83 -2.79
N LEU A 46 -2.21 10.13 -2.00
CA LEU A 46 -1.96 9.48 -0.73
C LEU A 46 -2.12 10.51 0.39
N TYR A 47 -2.70 10.06 1.50
CA TYR A 47 -2.97 10.85 2.68
C TYR A 47 -2.40 10.16 3.91
N SER A 48 -2.04 10.94 4.92
CA SER A 48 -1.57 10.45 6.21
C SER A 48 -2.41 11.03 7.34
N ASN A 49 -2.89 10.17 8.24
CA ASN A 49 -3.56 10.54 9.47
C ASN A 49 -2.96 9.72 10.62
N ASN A 50 -2.26 10.38 11.55
CA ASN A 50 -1.67 9.74 12.73
C ASN A 50 -0.86 8.47 12.42
N GLY A 51 -0.07 8.50 11.34
CA GLY A 51 0.76 7.37 10.90
C GLY A 51 0.02 6.29 10.09
N THR A 52 -1.30 6.40 9.93
CA THR A 52 -2.08 5.56 9.02
C THR A 52 -2.14 6.21 7.65
N LEU A 53 -1.86 5.45 6.60
CA LEU A 53 -1.94 5.92 5.21
C LEU A 53 -3.29 5.59 4.59
N TYR A 54 -3.78 6.49 3.74
CA TYR A 54 -4.99 6.33 2.95
C TYR A 54 -4.73 6.67 1.48
N LEU A 55 -5.09 5.77 0.58
CA LEU A 55 -4.98 5.94 -0.86
C LEU A 55 -6.34 6.30 -1.45
N ARG A 56 -6.36 7.35 -2.27
CA ARG A 56 -7.51 7.72 -3.11
C ARG A 56 -7.15 7.52 -4.58
N VAL A 57 -7.90 6.66 -5.26
CA VAL A 57 -7.73 6.39 -6.70
C VAL A 57 -8.83 7.09 -7.47
N PHE A 58 -8.45 7.95 -8.42
CA PHE A 58 -9.35 8.76 -9.26
C PHE A 58 -9.56 8.16 -10.65
N SER A 59 -8.53 7.50 -11.21
CA SER A 59 -8.67 6.77 -12.47
C SER A 59 -9.46 5.48 -12.26
N GLU A 60 -9.95 4.87 -13.34
CA GLU A 60 -10.64 3.57 -13.28
C GLU A 60 -9.81 2.52 -12.53
N THR A 61 -8.50 2.53 -12.76
CA THR A 61 -7.50 1.79 -11.99
C THR A 61 -6.23 2.61 -11.75
N ALA A 62 -5.50 2.30 -10.69
CA ALA A 62 -4.12 2.71 -10.46
C ALA A 62 -3.24 1.47 -10.25
N LEU A 63 -2.01 1.48 -10.76
CA LEU A 63 -1.13 0.31 -10.71
C LEU A 63 -0.23 0.37 -9.47
N LEU A 64 -0.41 -0.59 -8.57
CA LEU A 64 0.46 -0.81 -7.43
C LEU A 64 1.60 -1.76 -7.84
N ALA A 65 2.83 -1.27 -7.82
CA ALA A 65 4.02 -2.03 -8.17
C ALA A 65 4.95 -2.20 -6.95
N HIS A 66 5.67 -3.32 -6.97
CA HIS A 66 6.79 -3.64 -6.09
C HIS A 66 7.82 -4.39 -6.94
N GLU A 67 9.11 -4.28 -6.62
CA GLU A 67 10.18 -4.81 -7.48
C GLU A 67 10.20 -6.34 -7.56
N GLU A 68 9.74 -7.02 -6.50
CA GLU A 68 9.69 -8.48 -6.41
C GLU A 68 8.32 -9.05 -6.83
N HIS A 69 7.26 -8.24 -6.77
CA HIS A 69 5.90 -8.71 -7.02
C HIS A 69 5.40 -8.32 -8.40
N ARG A 70 4.49 -9.14 -8.92
CA ARG A 70 3.66 -8.68 -10.04
C ARG A 70 2.84 -7.47 -9.59
N ALA A 71 2.83 -6.45 -10.44
CA ALA A 71 2.02 -5.26 -10.22
C ALA A 71 0.51 -5.60 -10.22
N ILE A 72 -0.26 -4.92 -9.38
CA ILE A 72 -1.69 -5.16 -9.17
C ILE A 72 -2.47 -3.89 -9.52
N ALA A 73 -3.53 -4.04 -10.31
CA ALA A 73 -4.45 -2.96 -10.60
C ALA A 73 -5.42 -2.73 -9.43
N ILE A 74 -5.39 -1.53 -8.85
CA ILE A 74 -6.26 -1.09 -7.77
C ILE A 74 -7.43 -0.31 -8.38
N PRO A 75 -8.69 -0.72 -8.19
CA PRO A 75 -9.81 0.00 -8.77
C PRO A 75 -10.04 1.36 -8.11
N GLN A 76 -10.71 2.25 -8.85
CA GLN A 76 -11.17 3.54 -8.36
C GLN A 76 -11.85 3.43 -6.99
N GLY A 77 -11.50 4.32 -6.06
CA GLY A 77 -12.09 4.32 -4.72
C GLY A 77 -11.15 4.83 -3.63
N HIS A 78 -11.56 4.63 -2.38
CA HIS A 78 -10.82 4.99 -1.19
C HIS A 78 -10.35 3.75 -0.45
N TRP A 79 -9.09 3.76 -0.04
CA TRP A 79 -8.43 2.60 0.55
C TRP A 79 -7.64 3.04 1.77
N MET A 80 -7.75 2.28 2.86
CA MET A 80 -6.84 2.35 4.00
C MET A 80 -5.69 1.37 3.76
N VAL A 81 -4.46 1.84 3.98
CA VAL A 81 -3.26 1.04 3.86
C VAL A 81 -2.96 0.41 5.22
N LYS A 82 -2.79 -0.91 5.23
CA LYS A 82 -2.31 -1.66 6.40
C LYS A 82 -1.05 -2.41 6.03
N ILE A 83 -0.06 -2.33 6.91
CA ILE A 83 1.18 -3.09 6.81
C ILE A 83 1.03 -4.33 7.68
N GLN A 84 1.09 -5.50 7.06
CA GLN A 84 1.12 -6.79 7.73
C GLN A 84 2.56 -7.07 8.16
N ARG A 85 2.79 -7.21 9.46
CA ARG A 85 4.05 -7.70 10.01
C ARG A 85 3.86 -9.14 10.46
N GLU A 86 4.79 -10.02 10.14
CA GLU A 86 4.78 -11.36 10.71
C GLU A 86 5.19 -11.29 12.18
N TYR A 87 4.44 -11.97 13.07
CA TYR A 87 4.81 -12.11 14.47
C TYR A 87 5.55 -13.43 14.63
N GLU A 88 6.88 -13.36 14.77
CA GLU A 88 7.72 -14.51 15.12
C GLU A 88 8.16 -14.40 16.59
N PRO A 89 7.69 -15.29 17.49
CA PRO A 89 8.09 -15.27 18.91
C PRO A 89 9.55 -15.69 19.15
N GLU A 90 10.25 -16.22 18.15
CA GLU A 90 11.59 -16.82 18.27
C GLU A 90 12.55 -16.28 17.20
N GLY A 91 12.93 -15.00 17.32
CA GLY A 91 14.14 -14.44 16.69
C GLY A 91 14.19 -14.43 15.14
N TRP A 92 14.13 -13.23 14.58
CA TRP A 92 14.49 -12.81 13.22
C TRP A 92 14.98 -13.94 12.29
N ARG A 93 14.07 -14.44 11.44
CA ARG A 93 14.45 -15.11 10.20
C ARG A 93 14.04 -14.24 9.03
N TYR A 94 14.91 -14.17 8.02
CA TYR A 94 14.57 -13.48 6.77
C TYR A 94 13.43 -14.23 6.10
N VAL A 95 12.25 -13.61 6.11
CA VAL A 95 11.16 -13.97 5.20
C VAL A 95 11.55 -13.38 3.85
N ALA A 96 12.04 -14.24 2.96
CA ALA A 96 11.95 -13.93 1.55
C ALA A 96 10.47 -13.98 1.18
N ASP A 97 10.03 -13.04 0.36
CA ASP A 97 8.71 -13.05 -0.25
C ASP A 97 8.30 -14.43 -0.83
#